data_AF-A0A3C1F2C3-F1
#
_entry.id   AF-A0A3C1F2C3-F1
#
_cell.length_a   1.000
_cell.length_b   1.000
_cell.length_c   1.000
_cell.angle_alpha   90.00
_cell.angle_beta   90.00
_cell.angle_gamma   90.00
#
_symmetry.space_group_name_H-M   'P 1'
#
loop_
_entity.id
_entity.type
_entity.pdbx_description
1 polymer ?
#
loop_
_entity_poly.entity_id
_entity_poly.type
_entity_poly.pdbx_seq_one_letter_code
_entity_poly.pdbx_strand_id
1 'polypeptide(L)'
;MPDYGVVIGWVPGNYSQRVQVARSADDGSGNPDTTTTTLLATALPDQTYYYDALPPDNAFRHYQVRHVLTGLIDGAWSSYVRAKPKLVPPSYLDSVGDQTSPASAALPSSYTVGDFLYASAAAALSKRAAVATGNLLISQGASTAPAWGKLASTHLSGDYTFPGSLTITGTLSGVTTLTATTIGGTLSTAAQANVTSLGTLAANLLFVDATYDIGASGATRPRDFFLSRNATIGGTVTSVGLLTAQAGLTVSGGLTSLLGILQTGGIAVRLENTFADLPAGAAGQGLEIGTAGGLTYLQVYNRTTAAYAPLMFTASTYSFENTGSSTISASGIAVTVGALTATTGAFSDDVIITSASATPLTIARSGGAATSMIMRTGASKYAWQMAAQFYTDAGLDFVPSTAVGGTTFTTPVFGLTQAGPATFYGNAVAMGALTATTVTGTGLFLTPASASGGAGLRLPHGAAPSSPTDGDIWTTTAGLYVRINGGTVGPLT
;
A
#
# COMPACT_ATOMS: atom_id res chain seq x y z
N MET A 1 -12.40 49.48 -96.59
CA MET A 1 -11.80 49.12 -97.90
C MET A 1 -10.31 49.44 -97.79
N PRO A 2 -9.38 48.75 -98.48
CA PRO A 2 -7.99 49.17 -98.44
C PRO A 2 -7.86 50.60 -98.98
N ASP A 3 -7.32 51.52 -98.17
CA ASP A 3 -7.19 52.94 -98.55
C ASP A 3 -6.05 53.08 -99.58
N TYR A 4 -6.43 53.36 -100.82
CA TYR A 4 -5.50 53.73 -101.88
C TYR A 4 -5.37 55.26 -101.93
N GLY A 5 -4.17 55.74 -102.22
CA GLY A 5 -3.94 57.17 -102.35
C GLY A 5 -2.50 57.51 -102.67
N VAL A 6 -2.20 58.80 -102.64
CA VAL A 6 -0.86 59.34 -102.82
C VAL A 6 -0.48 60.14 -101.58
N VAL A 7 0.72 59.88 -101.05
CA VAL A 7 1.32 60.72 -100.00
C VAL A 7 2.28 61.69 -100.68
N ILE A 8 2.05 62.99 -100.49
CA ILE A 8 2.98 64.04 -100.91
C ILE A 8 3.64 64.60 -99.67
N GLY A 9 4.96 64.50 -99.61
CA GLY A 9 5.79 65.12 -98.58
C GLY A 9 6.42 66.42 -99.06
N TRP A 10 6.71 67.32 -98.14
CA TRP A 10 7.46 68.55 -98.39
C TRP A 10 8.42 68.84 -97.24
N VAL A 11 9.43 69.66 -97.50
CA VAL A 11 10.32 70.17 -96.46
C VAL A 11 9.56 71.29 -95.72
N PRO A 12 9.44 71.23 -94.39
CA PRO A 12 8.72 72.27 -93.65
C PRO A 12 9.41 73.62 -93.82
N GLY A 13 8.60 74.67 -94.00
CA GLY A 13 9.06 76.05 -93.90
C GLY A 13 9.23 76.49 -92.44
N ASN A 14 9.57 77.77 -92.22
CA ASN A 14 9.52 78.35 -90.88
C ASN A 14 8.09 78.20 -90.29
N TYR A 15 7.99 77.98 -88.97
CA TYR A 15 6.78 77.60 -88.21
C TYR A 15 5.50 78.47 -88.37
N SER A 16 5.53 79.51 -89.20
CA SER A 16 4.40 80.42 -89.44
C SER A 16 3.82 80.32 -90.86
N GLN A 17 4.40 79.51 -91.76
CA GLN A 17 3.91 79.33 -93.13
C GLN A 17 2.96 78.12 -93.19
N ARG A 18 1.76 78.30 -93.75
CA ARG A 18 0.86 77.19 -94.09
C ARG A 18 1.26 76.64 -95.46
N VAL A 19 0.95 75.37 -95.75
CA VAL A 19 1.25 74.78 -97.05
C VAL A 19 -0.02 74.52 -97.82
N GLN A 20 -0.08 75.03 -99.06
CA GLN A 20 -1.15 74.69 -99.99
C GLN A 20 -0.71 73.56 -100.89
N VAL A 21 -1.57 72.55 -101.04
CA VAL A 21 -1.35 71.39 -101.91
C VAL A 21 -2.39 71.42 -103.01
N ALA A 22 -1.94 71.43 -104.27
CA ALA A 22 -2.81 71.37 -105.44
C ALA A 22 -2.50 70.15 -106.30
N ARG A 23 -3.51 69.67 -107.02
CA ARG A 23 -3.46 68.51 -107.91
C ARG A 23 -4.06 68.84 -109.26
N SER A 24 -3.40 68.41 -110.31
CA SER A 24 -3.86 68.44 -111.70
C SER A 24 -3.93 67.01 -112.26
N ALA A 25 -4.82 66.78 -113.22
CA ALA A 25 -4.81 65.55 -114.01
C ALA A 25 -3.61 65.51 -114.96
N ASP A 26 -3.31 64.34 -115.52
CA ASP A 26 -2.34 64.17 -116.60
C ASP A 26 -3.03 64.45 -117.95
N ASP A 27 -2.41 65.24 -118.83
CA ASP A 27 -2.98 65.61 -120.13
C ASP A 27 -2.86 64.50 -121.20
N GLY A 28 -2.34 63.33 -120.82
CA GLY A 28 -2.12 62.19 -121.70
C GLY A 28 -0.76 62.20 -122.42
N SER A 29 -0.02 63.31 -122.34
CA SER A 29 1.37 63.43 -122.83
C SER A 29 2.40 63.17 -121.73
N GLY A 30 1.95 62.97 -120.48
CA GLY A 30 2.80 62.86 -119.30
C GLY A 30 3.07 64.18 -118.60
N ASN A 31 2.46 65.27 -119.06
CA ASN A 31 2.51 66.59 -118.45
C ASN A 31 1.21 66.88 -117.68
N PRO A 32 1.22 67.85 -116.74
CA PRO A 32 0.01 68.26 -116.04
C PRO A 32 -0.96 68.99 -116.98
N ASP A 33 -2.23 68.59 -116.97
CA ASP A 33 -3.31 69.40 -117.52
C ASP A 33 -3.60 70.58 -116.57
N THR A 34 -3.01 71.73 -116.88
CA THR A 34 -3.11 72.92 -116.03
C THR A 34 -4.55 73.44 -115.88
N THR A 35 -5.47 73.05 -116.78
CA THR A 35 -6.88 73.46 -116.72
C THR A 35 -7.68 72.70 -115.65
N THR A 36 -7.14 71.58 -115.15
CA THR A 36 -7.79 70.72 -114.13
C THR A 36 -7.23 70.89 -112.72
N THR A 37 -6.41 71.92 -112.50
CA THR A 37 -5.74 72.15 -111.22
C THR A 37 -6.75 72.47 -110.11
N THR A 38 -6.74 71.65 -109.05
CA THR A 38 -7.63 71.76 -107.88
C THR A 38 -6.81 71.90 -106.61
N LEU A 39 -7.18 72.83 -105.73
CA LEU A 39 -6.58 72.94 -104.40
C LEU A 39 -7.19 71.87 -103.49
N LEU A 40 -6.36 70.95 -102.98
CA LEU A 40 -6.82 69.82 -102.16
C LEU A 40 -6.89 70.19 -100.68
N ALA A 41 -5.88 70.89 -100.19
CA ALA A 41 -5.80 71.26 -98.78
C ALA A 41 -4.97 72.53 -98.56
N THR A 42 -5.25 73.19 -97.44
CA THR A 42 -4.34 74.13 -96.80
C THR A 42 -3.90 73.50 -95.47
N ALA A 43 -2.71 72.91 -95.45
CA ALA A 43 -2.15 72.17 -94.32
C ALA A 43 -1.56 73.10 -93.25
N LEU A 44 -1.53 72.61 -92.00
CA LEU A 44 -1.00 73.33 -90.82
C LEU A 44 0.54 73.46 -90.88
N PRO A 45 1.14 74.45 -90.19
CA PRO A 45 2.57 74.80 -90.34
C PRO A 45 3.56 73.70 -89.93
N ASP A 46 3.11 72.75 -89.11
CA ASP A 46 3.89 71.65 -88.54
C ASP A 46 3.73 70.32 -89.31
N GLN A 47 2.83 70.29 -90.29
CA GLN A 47 2.59 69.12 -91.11
C GLN A 47 3.60 69.06 -92.26
N THR A 48 4.27 67.91 -92.45
CA THR A 48 5.29 67.69 -93.50
C THR A 48 4.83 66.81 -94.64
N TYR A 49 3.58 66.34 -94.59
CA TYR A 49 2.98 65.51 -95.63
C TYR A 49 1.46 65.65 -95.70
N TYR A 50 0.89 65.39 -96.87
CA TYR A 50 -0.54 65.29 -97.11
C TYR A 50 -0.88 63.95 -97.75
N TYR A 51 -1.97 63.33 -97.29
CA TYR A 51 -2.51 62.12 -97.89
C TYR A 51 -3.74 62.46 -98.73
N ASP A 52 -3.63 62.21 -100.04
CA ASP A 52 -4.72 62.35 -101.00
C ASP A 52 -5.32 60.97 -101.27
N ALA A 53 -6.48 60.70 -100.67
CA ALA A 53 -7.21 59.46 -100.86
C ALA A 53 -7.82 59.41 -102.28
N LEU A 54 -7.47 58.38 -103.04
CA LEU A 54 -7.84 58.24 -104.45
C LEU A 54 -8.30 56.81 -104.78
N PRO A 55 -9.22 56.64 -105.73
CA PRO A 55 -9.56 55.31 -106.23
C PRO A 55 -8.31 54.62 -106.84
N PRO A 56 -8.22 53.27 -106.83
CA PRO A 56 -7.11 52.52 -107.41
C PRO A 56 -7.17 52.49 -108.96
N ASP A 57 -7.28 53.66 -109.58
CA ASP A 57 -7.49 53.83 -111.03
C ASP A 57 -6.18 53.79 -111.84
N ASN A 58 -5.03 53.75 -111.16
CA ASN A 58 -3.69 53.71 -111.74
C ASN A 58 -3.40 54.87 -112.73
N ALA A 59 -4.18 55.95 -112.65
CA ALA A 59 -4.01 57.12 -113.48
C ALA A 59 -3.02 58.09 -112.80
N PHE A 60 -2.15 58.72 -113.60
CA PHE A 60 -1.19 59.67 -113.07
C PHE A 60 -1.91 60.95 -112.61
N ARG A 61 -1.42 61.51 -111.50
CA ARG A 61 -1.78 62.82 -110.97
C ARG A 61 -0.50 63.62 -110.80
N HIS A 62 -0.61 64.92 -111.04
CA HIS A 62 0.49 65.86 -110.89
C HIS A 62 0.20 66.76 -109.69
N TYR A 63 1.13 66.80 -108.75
CA TYR A 63 0.99 67.55 -107.51
C TYR A 63 2.01 68.67 -107.44
N GLN A 64 1.59 69.79 -106.88
CA GLN A 64 2.47 70.91 -106.59
C GLN A 64 2.11 71.45 -105.21
N VAL A 65 3.12 71.97 -104.53
CA VAL A 65 2.97 72.56 -103.20
C VAL A 65 3.53 73.97 -103.20
N ARG A 66 2.97 74.84 -102.38
CA ARG A 66 3.55 76.16 -102.12
C ARG A 66 3.37 76.54 -100.67
N HIS A 67 4.30 77.33 -100.17
CA HIS A 67 4.20 77.92 -98.86
C HIS A 67 3.41 79.23 -98.95
N VAL A 68 2.45 79.39 -98.05
CA VAL A 68 1.56 80.55 -97.97
C VAL A 68 1.73 81.18 -96.60
N LEU A 69 2.02 82.48 -96.59
CA LEU A 69 2.10 83.29 -95.39
C LEU A 69 0.93 84.26 -95.37
N THR A 70 0.15 84.24 -94.30
CA THR A 70 -1.02 85.13 -94.15
C THR A 70 -0.59 86.60 -94.24
N GLY A 71 -1.06 87.32 -95.26
CA GLY A 71 -0.81 88.76 -95.43
C GLY A 71 0.40 89.15 -96.30
N LEU A 72 1.10 88.19 -96.91
CA LEU A 72 2.18 88.43 -97.88
C LEU A 72 1.90 87.70 -99.21
N ILE A 73 2.68 88.01 -100.26
CA ILE A 73 2.61 87.31 -101.55
C ILE A 73 2.90 85.81 -101.36
N ASP A 74 2.03 84.95 -101.90
CA ASP A 74 2.19 83.50 -101.87
C ASP A 74 3.53 83.09 -102.50
N GLY A 75 4.17 82.06 -101.93
CA GLY A 75 5.36 81.45 -102.54
C GLY A 75 5.05 80.88 -103.92
N ALA A 76 6.07 80.82 -104.77
CA ALA A 76 5.96 80.13 -106.06
C ALA A 76 5.57 78.66 -105.84
N TRP A 77 4.76 78.12 -106.74
CA TRP A 77 4.49 76.69 -106.76
C TRP A 77 5.77 75.91 -107.01
N SER A 78 5.92 74.78 -106.32
CA SER A 78 6.95 73.81 -106.63
C SER A 78 6.80 73.31 -108.07
N SER A 79 7.86 72.74 -108.62
CA SER A 79 7.73 71.89 -109.80
C SER A 79 6.69 70.78 -109.54
N TYR A 80 6.00 70.37 -110.60
CA TYR A 80 5.06 69.26 -110.51
C TYR A 80 5.77 67.95 -110.18
N VAL A 81 5.19 67.19 -109.26
CA VAL A 81 5.58 65.82 -108.93
C VAL A 81 4.49 64.88 -109.40
N ARG A 82 4.86 63.90 -110.22
CA ARG A 82 3.93 62.94 -110.84
C ARG A 82 3.86 61.65 -110.02
N ALA A 83 2.66 61.20 -109.65
CA ALA A 83 2.45 59.99 -108.86
C ALA A 83 1.16 59.24 -109.26
N LYS A 84 1.02 57.98 -108.82
CA LYS A 84 -0.18 57.15 -108.97
C LYS A 84 -0.65 56.62 -107.61
N PRO A 85 -1.96 56.40 -107.40
CA PRO A 85 -2.48 55.81 -106.17
C PRO A 85 -1.85 54.45 -105.88
N LYS A 86 -1.37 54.25 -104.64
CA LYS A 86 -0.87 52.96 -104.13
C LYS A 86 -1.56 52.62 -102.81
N LEU A 87 -1.53 51.34 -102.44
CA LEU A 87 -2.02 50.86 -101.16
C LEU A 87 -1.16 51.42 -100.02
N VAL A 88 -1.79 52.04 -99.01
CA VAL A 88 -1.08 52.58 -97.84
C VAL A 88 -1.00 51.55 -96.70
N PRO A 89 0.18 51.23 -96.16
CA PRO A 89 0.33 50.31 -95.02
C PRO A 89 -0.26 50.87 -93.71
N PRO A 90 -0.87 50.03 -92.84
CA PRO A 90 -1.50 50.46 -91.57
C PRO A 90 -0.55 51.18 -90.59
N SER A 91 0.76 50.97 -90.68
CA SER A 91 1.76 51.61 -89.81
C SER A 91 1.91 53.11 -90.04
N TYR A 92 1.31 53.67 -91.10
CA TYR A 92 1.25 55.12 -91.33
C TYR A 92 -0.04 55.76 -90.76
N LEU A 93 -0.95 54.95 -90.19
CA LEU A 93 -2.20 55.37 -89.54
C LEU A 93 -2.10 55.44 -88.00
N ASP A 94 -1.07 54.87 -87.37
CA ASP A 94 -0.89 54.82 -85.90
C ASP A 94 -0.41 56.14 -85.27
N SER A 95 -0.19 57.19 -86.07
CA SER A 95 0.00 58.56 -85.57
C SER A 95 -1.21 59.46 -85.84
N VAL A 96 -2.33 58.90 -86.29
CA VAL A 96 -3.61 59.60 -86.43
C VAL A 96 -4.55 59.01 -85.39
N GLY A 97 -4.89 59.80 -84.36
CA GLY A 97 -5.59 59.33 -83.17
C GLY A 97 -6.84 58.50 -83.46
N ASP A 98 -6.68 57.17 -83.38
CA ASP A 98 -7.78 56.23 -83.25
C ASP A 98 -8.26 56.22 -81.78
N GLN A 99 -9.16 57.15 -81.49
CA GLN A 99 -9.94 57.23 -80.25
C GLN A 99 -11.09 56.20 -80.23
N THR A 100 -10.90 54.98 -80.74
CA THR A 100 -11.91 53.92 -80.62
C THR A 100 -11.37 52.59 -80.07
N SER A 101 -10.34 52.62 -79.23
CA SER A 101 -10.01 51.48 -78.37
C SER A 101 -11.06 51.33 -77.25
N PRO A 102 -11.62 50.13 -77.00
CA PRO A 102 -12.66 49.94 -76.00
C PRO A 102 -12.14 50.33 -74.62
N ALA A 103 -12.78 51.33 -73.99
CA ALA A 103 -12.63 51.77 -72.60
C ALA A 103 -11.29 51.38 -71.93
N SER A 104 -10.19 52.04 -72.30
CA SER A 104 -8.96 51.97 -71.51
C SER A 104 -9.26 52.56 -70.12
N ALA A 105 -9.30 51.73 -69.08
CA ALA A 105 -9.57 52.20 -67.73
C ALA A 105 -8.51 53.25 -67.33
N ALA A 106 -8.93 54.48 -67.06
CA ALA A 106 -8.03 55.56 -66.69
C ALA A 106 -7.27 55.22 -65.40
N LEU A 107 -5.95 55.41 -65.39
CA LEU A 107 -5.15 55.28 -64.18
C LEU A 107 -5.51 56.37 -63.17
N PRO A 108 -5.52 56.09 -61.85
CA PRO A 108 -5.81 57.11 -60.84
C PRO A 108 -4.82 58.29 -60.89
N SER A 109 -5.33 59.51 -60.75
CA SER A 109 -4.55 60.77 -60.86
C SER A 109 -3.59 61.05 -59.70
N SER A 110 -3.58 60.22 -58.64
CA SER A 110 -2.60 60.29 -57.54
C SER A 110 -2.50 58.98 -56.77
N TYR A 111 -1.27 58.56 -56.43
CA TYR A 111 -0.97 57.42 -55.56
C TYR A 111 0.15 57.78 -54.57
N THR A 112 0.14 57.12 -53.42
CA THR A 112 1.21 57.21 -52.43
C THR A 112 2.02 55.92 -52.41
N VAL A 113 3.24 55.96 -51.87
CA VAL A 113 4.09 54.78 -51.76
C VAL A 113 3.41 53.74 -50.87
N GLY A 114 3.22 52.53 -51.38
CA GLY A 114 2.55 51.42 -50.69
C GLY A 114 1.08 51.22 -51.07
N ASP A 115 0.47 52.13 -51.86
CA ASP A 115 -0.88 51.93 -52.39
C ASP A 115 -0.92 50.77 -53.39
N PHE A 116 -2.02 50.01 -53.37
CA PHE A 116 -2.29 48.96 -54.35
C PHE A 116 -3.37 49.40 -55.34
N LEU A 117 -3.20 49.09 -56.63
CA LEU A 117 -4.25 49.27 -57.63
C LEU A 117 -5.15 48.03 -57.68
N TYR A 118 -6.47 48.24 -57.76
CA TYR A 118 -7.45 47.16 -57.91
C TYR A 118 -8.57 47.56 -58.89
N ALA A 119 -9.21 46.57 -59.50
CA ALA A 119 -10.39 46.78 -60.32
C ALA A 119 -11.59 47.11 -59.41
N SER A 120 -12.06 48.36 -59.45
CA SER A 120 -13.22 48.80 -58.68
C SER A 120 -14.55 48.59 -59.40
N ALA A 121 -14.52 48.40 -60.72
CA ALA A 121 -15.61 47.94 -61.55
C ALA A 121 -15.06 47.24 -62.81
N ALA A 122 -15.94 46.66 -63.65
CA ALA A 122 -15.56 45.92 -64.86
C ALA A 122 -14.67 46.71 -65.84
N ALA A 123 -14.74 48.05 -65.82
CA ALA A 123 -13.92 48.95 -66.65
C ALA A 123 -13.30 50.10 -65.84
N ALA A 124 -13.13 49.95 -64.53
CA ALA A 124 -12.57 50.99 -63.66
C ALA A 124 -11.46 50.45 -62.76
N LEU A 125 -10.37 51.20 -62.67
CA LEU A 125 -9.29 50.97 -61.71
C LEU A 125 -9.37 52.00 -60.60
N SER A 126 -9.08 51.60 -59.38
CA SER A 126 -8.98 52.51 -58.24
C SER A 126 -7.83 52.10 -57.33
N LYS A 127 -7.39 53.03 -56.49
CA LYS A 127 -6.37 52.75 -55.47
C LYS A 127 -7.00 52.22 -54.18
N ARG A 128 -6.32 51.28 -53.55
CA ARG A 128 -6.51 50.90 -52.15
C ARG A 128 -5.32 51.45 -51.37
N ALA A 129 -5.60 52.45 -50.54
CA ALA A 129 -4.56 53.14 -49.78
C ALA A 129 -3.79 52.19 -48.86
N ALA A 130 -2.50 52.45 -48.64
CA ALA A 130 -1.72 51.79 -47.61
C ALA A 130 -2.29 52.08 -46.20
N VAL A 131 -2.17 51.13 -45.28
CA VAL A 131 -2.65 51.24 -43.89
C VAL A 131 -1.55 50.92 -42.89
N ALA A 132 -1.83 51.14 -41.60
CA ALA A 132 -0.92 50.79 -40.51
C ALA A 132 -0.46 49.33 -40.58
N THR A 133 0.76 49.07 -40.10
CA THR A 133 1.38 47.74 -40.07
C THR A 133 0.53 46.72 -39.30
N GLY A 134 0.60 45.45 -39.72
CA GLY A 134 -0.12 44.34 -39.08
C GLY A 134 -1.53 44.12 -39.61
N ASN A 135 -1.85 44.64 -40.81
CA ASN A 135 -3.07 44.33 -41.55
C ASN A 135 -2.71 43.54 -42.82
N LEU A 136 -3.62 42.64 -43.24
CA LEU A 136 -3.52 41.89 -44.49
C LEU A 136 -4.58 42.39 -45.46
N LEU A 137 -4.29 42.33 -46.76
CA LEU A 137 -5.29 42.59 -47.80
C LEU A 137 -6.13 41.33 -47.98
N ILE A 138 -7.41 41.43 -47.68
CA ILE A 138 -8.34 40.30 -47.63
C ILE A 138 -9.29 40.39 -48.82
N SER A 139 -9.47 39.24 -49.50
CA SER A 139 -10.49 39.09 -50.54
C SER A 139 -11.87 39.11 -49.90
N GLN A 140 -12.75 39.97 -50.40
CA GLN A 140 -14.13 40.10 -49.93
C GLN A 140 -15.13 39.29 -50.78
N GLY A 141 -14.63 38.41 -51.64
CA GLY A 141 -15.42 37.69 -52.64
C GLY A 141 -15.48 38.42 -53.99
N ALA A 142 -15.95 37.71 -55.01
CA ALA A 142 -16.05 38.25 -56.38
C ALA A 142 -16.91 39.51 -56.43
N SER A 143 -16.54 40.46 -57.29
CA SER A 143 -17.23 41.75 -57.48
C SER A 143 -17.23 42.69 -56.26
N THR A 144 -16.50 42.35 -55.19
CA THR A 144 -16.35 43.20 -54.01
C THR A 144 -14.89 43.63 -53.87
N ALA A 145 -14.67 44.91 -53.61
CA ALA A 145 -13.33 45.45 -53.48
C ALA A 145 -12.58 44.79 -52.30
N PRO A 146 -11.29 44.42 -52.46
CA PRO A 146 -10.50 43.86 -51.37
C PRO A 146 -10.35 44.90 -50.26
N ALA A 147 -10.28 44.44 -49.00
CA ALA A 147 -10.24 45.30 -47.82
C ALA A 147 -9.05 44.95 -46.93
N TRP A 148 -8.49 45.96 -46.25
CA TRP A 148 -7.49 45.73 -45.22
C TRP A 148 -8.17 45.27 -43.93
N GLY A 149 -7.64 44.22 -43.31
CA GLY A 149 -8.15 43.76 -42.02
C GLY A 149 -7.20 42.82 -41.29
N LYS A 150 -7.66 42.31 -40.15
CA LYS A 150 -6.96 41.30 -39.37
C LYS A 150 -7.24 39.90 -39.90
N LEU A 151 -6.29 38.99 -39.70
CA LEU A 151 -6.50 37.57 -39.97
C LEU A 151 -7.59 37.03 -39.02
N ALA A 152 -8.56 36.31 -39.56
CA ALA A 152 -9.64 35.68 -38.81
C ALA A 152 -9.68 34.19 -39.16
N SER A 153 -10.35 33.38 -38.34
CA SER A 153 -10.47 31.93 -38.56
C SER A 153 -11.14 31.59 -39.90
N THR A 154 -12.02 32.45 -40.40
CA THR A 154 -12.69 32.31 -41.70
C THR A 154 -11.75 32.49 -42.90
N HIS A 155 -10.53 33.03 -42.70
CA HIS A 155 -9.57 33.25 -43.78
C HIS A 155 -8.59 32.08 -43.97
N LEU A 156 -8.65 31.06 -43.09
CA LEU A 156 -7.76 29.92 -43.09
C LEU A 156 -8.57 28.65 -43.42
N SER A 157 -8.05 27.79 -44.29
CA SER A 157 -8.62 26.49 -44.58
C SER A 157 -7.54 25.41 -44.43
N GLY A 158 -7.73 24.49 -43.48
CA GLY A 158 -6.80 23.37 -43.23
C GLY A 158 -5.72 23.67 -42.19
N ASP A 159 -4.72 22.79 -42.15
CA ASP A 159 -3.63 22.84 -41.18
C ASP A 159 -2.66 23.97 -41.50
N TYR A 160 -2.28 24.73 -40.47
CA TYR A 160 -1.32 25.81 -40.59
C TYR A 160 -0.10 25.51 -39.72
N THR A 161 1.08 25.48 -40.33
CA THR A 161 2.36 25.32 -39.61
C THR A 161 2.98 26.68 -39.37
N PHE A 162 3.22 27.04 -38.12
CA PHE A 162 3.98 28.23 -37.77
C PHE A 162 5.48 27.90 -37.78
N PRO A 163 6.32 28.59 -38.58
CA PRO A 163 7.76 28.33 -38.65
C PRO A 163 8.54 28.71 -37.37
N GLY A 164 7.84 29.26 -36.37
CA GLY A 164 8.40 29.65 -35.07
C GLY A 164 7.36 29.50 -33.95
N SER A 165 7.58 30.18 -32.83
CA SER A 165 6.67 30.11 -31.68
C SER A 165 5.34 30.83 -31.96
N LEU A 166 4.23 30.11 -31.77
CA LEU A 166 2.91 30.71 -31.66
C LEU A 166 2.64 31.07 -30.19
N THR A 167 2.40 32.36 -29.90
CA THR A 167 1.95 32.81 -28.58
C THR A 167 0.43 32.98 -28.62
N ILE A 168 -0.28 32.26 -27.76
CA ILE A 168 -1.74 32.38 -27.57
C ILE A 168 -1.97 32.98 -26.19
N THR A 169 -2.51 34.20 -26.14
CA THR A 169 -2.78 34.90 -24.86
C THR A 169 -4.17 34.60 -24.30
N GLY A 170 -5.00 33.85 -25.03
CA GLY A 170 -6.34 33.43 -24.63
C GLY A 170 -6.49 31.91 -24.56
N THR A 171 -7.73 31.44 -24.48
CA THR A 171 -8.04 29.99 -24.44
C THR A 171 -7.81 29.34 -25.80
N LEU A 172 -7.08 28.23 -25.81
CA LEU A 172 -7.06 27.31 -26.95
C LEU A 172 -8.23 26.32 -26.80
N SER A 173 -9.17 26.31 -27.75
CA SER A 173 -10.40 25.52 -27.72
C SER A 173 -10.53 24.60 -28.94
N GLY A 174 -11.31 23.53 -28.83
CA GLY A 174 -11.56 22.58 -29.93
C GLY A 174 -10.39 21.65 -30.25
N VAL A 175 -9.44 21.48 -29.32
CA VAL A 175 -8.26 20.63 -29.51
C VAL A 175 -8.61 19.17 -29.26
N THR A 176 -8.51 18.33 -30.28
CA THR A 176 -8.64 16.87 -30.14
C THR A 176 -7.35 16.23 -29.62
N THR A 177 -6.20 16.70 -30.12
CA THR A 177 -4.87 16.19 -29.76
C THR A 177 -3.91 17.36 -29.60
N LEU A 178 -3.25 17.45 -28.44
CA LEU A 178 -2.11 18.34 -28.22
C LEU A 178 -0.84 17.49 -28.09
N THR A 179 0.04 17.58 -29.09
CA THR A 179 1.37 16.96 -29.03
C THR A 179 2.38 18.02 -28.62
N ALA A 180 2.94 17.89 -27.43
CA ALA A 180 3.94 18.84 -26.90
C ALA A 180 5.03 18.09 -26.14
N THR A 181 6.28 18.57 -26.25
CA THR A 181 7.39 18.08 -25.42
C THR A 181 7.23 18.51 -23.97
N THR A 182 6.67 19.70 -23.75
CA THR A 182 6.42 20.28 -22.43
C THR A 182 5.07 20.98 -22.44
N ILE A 183 4.23 20.71 -21.43
CA ILE A 183 3.00 21.47 -21.15
C ILE A 183 3.21 22.13 -19.79
N GLY A 184 3.31 23.46 -19.75
CA GLY A 184 3.46 24.24 -18.53
C GLY A 184 2.11 24.70 -17.97
N GLY A 185 2.02 24.88 -16.65
CA GLY A 185 0.81 25.37 -15.96
C GLY A 185 -0.09 24.25 -15.40
N THR A 186 -1.34 24.59 -15.10
CA THR A 186 -2.34 23.65 -14.56
C THR A 186 -3.11 22.94 -15.67
N LEU A 187 -3.11 21.61 -15.63
CA LEU A 187 -4.05 20.79 -16.41
C LEU A 187 -5.39 20.72 -15.64
N SER A 188 -6.38 21.51 -16.05
CA SER A 188 -7.70 21.54 -15.43
C SER A 188 -8.69 20.69 -16.22
N THR A 189 -9.26 19.66 -15.60
CA THR A 189 -10.09 18.65 -16.25
C THR A 189 -11.51 18.64 -15.69
N ALA A 190 -12.18 19.80 -15.68
CA ALA A 190 -13.51 19.96 -15.08
C ALA A 190 -14.60 18.98 -15.62
N ALA A 191 -14.32 18.23 -16.70
CA ALA A 191 -15.21 17.23 -17.28
C ALA A 191 -14.52 15.97 -17.87
N GLN A 192 -13.29 15.62 -17.46
CA GLN A 192 -12.71 14.31 -17.81
C GLN A 192 -12.73 13.39 -16.59
N ALA A 193 -13.32 12.20 -16.73
CA ALA A 193 -13.39 11.22 -15.65
C ALA A 193 -12.00 10.73 -15.18
N ASN A 194 -11.00 10.77 -16.07
CA ASN A 194 -9.67 10.21 -15.83
C ASN A 194 -8.57 11.07 -16.47
N VAL A 195 -7.40 11.10 -15.82
CA VAL A 195 -6.12 11.49 -16.44
C VAL A 195 -5.32 10.20 -16.62
N THR A 196 -5.19 9.72 -17.85
CA THR A 196 -4.49 8.46 -18.15
C THR A 196 -3.14 8.75 -18.80
N SER A 197 -2.04 8.37 -18.16
CA SER A 197 -0.73 8.28 -18.81
C SER A 197 -0.57 6.89 -19.42
N LEU A 198 -0.42 6.81 -20.75
CA LEU A 198 -0.11 5.55 -21.44
C LEU A 198 1.37 5.16 -21.35
N GLY A 199 2.22 6.10 -20.92
CA GLY A 199 3.67 5.91 -20.76
C GLY A 199 4.12 5.91 -19.29
N THR A 200 5.45 5.81 -19.09
CA THR A 200 6.07 5.89 -17.77
C THR A 200 6.14 7.33 -17.28
N LEU A 201 5.64 7.62 -16.08
CA LEU A 201 5.98 8.87 -15.39
C LEU A 201 7.44 8.78 -14.93
N ALA A 202 8.35 9.41 -15.68
CA ALA A 202 9.79 9.35 -15.42
C ALA A 202 10.25 10.17 -14.20
N ALA A 203 9.35 10.94 -13.59
CA ALA A 203 9.61 11.76 -12.42
C ALA A 203 8.54 11.54 -11.35
N ASN A 204 8.86 11.96 -10.12
CA ASN A 204 7.93 11.89 -8.98
C ASN A 204 6.68 12.73 -9.23
N LEU A 205 5.54 12.24 -8.75
CA LEU A 205 4.34 13.06 -8.59
C LEU A 205 4.54 13.94 -7.35
N LEU A 206 4.79 15.24 -7.56
CA LEU A 206 5.04 16.19 -6.49
C LEU A 206 3.74 16.90 -6.11
N PHE A 207 3.34 16.78 -4.84
CA PHE A 207 2.25 17.56 -4.24
C PHE A 207 2.90 18.60 -3.31
N VAL A 208 2.65 19.90 -3.55
CA VAL A 208 3.33 21.01 -2.86
C VAL A 208 2.68 21.31 -1.50
N ASP A 209 1.44 20.88 -1.29
CA ASP A 209 0.72 20.97 -0.03
C ASP A 209 -0.36 19.88 0.09
N ALA A 210 -1.02 19.83 1.25
CA ALA A 210 -2.15 18.93 1.50
C ALA A 210 -3.43 19.27 0.71
N THR A 211 -3.50 20.45 0.09
CA THR A 211 -4.60 20.85 -0.82
C THR A 211 -4.56 20.04 -2.10
N TYR A 212 -3.39 19.52 -2.49
CA TYR A 212 -3.20 18.72 -3.70
C TYR A 212 -2.92 17.24 -3.44
N ASP A 213 -2.82 16.81 -2.19
CA ASP A 213 -2.61 15.41 -1.82
C ASP A 213 -3.70 14.47 -2.37
N ILE A 214 -3.26 13.24 -2.65
CA ILE A 214 -4.12 12.09 -2.92
C ILE A 214 -4.89 11.73 -1.64
N GLY A 215 -6.24 11.75 -1.68
CA GLY A 215 -7.06 11.34 -0.55
C GLY A 215 -7.39 12.41 0.51
N ALA A 216 -7.04 13.70 0.33
CA ALA A 216 -7.59 14.77 1.18
C ALA A 216 -9.14 14.77 1.12
N SER A 217 -9.84 15.03 2.24
CA SER A 217 -11.29 14.79 2.31
C SER A 217 -12.11 15.80 1.49
N GLY A 218 -13.10 15.31 0.73
CA GLY A 218 -13.98 16.12 -0.14
C GLY A 218 -14.53 15.32 -1.33
N ALA A 219 -15.74 15.63 -1.78
CA ALA A 219 -16.55 14.74 -2.64
C ALA A 219 -16.00 14.45 -4.05
N THR A 220 -14.89 15.05 -4.49
CA THR A 220 -14.37 14.94 -5.87
C THR A 220 -12.89 14.53 -5.98
N ARG A 221 -12.28 14.04 -4.91
CA ARG A 221 -10.86 13.67 -4.87
C ARG A 221 -10.66 12.15 -4.93
N PRO A 222 -9.50 11.63 -5.39
CA PRO A 222 -9.22 10.19 -5.41
C PRO A 222 -9.40 9.58 -4.01
N ARG A 223 -10.29 8.60 -3.85
CA ARG A 223 -10.60 7.96 -2.55
C ARG A 223 -9.76 6.73 -2.26
N ASP A 224 -9.30 6.08 -3.32
CA ASP A 224 -8.64 4.80 -3.27
C ASP A 224 -7.30 4.86 -4.00
N PHE A 225 -6.31 4.14 -3.48
CA PHE A 225 -5.03 3.93 -4.14
C PHE A 225 -4.89 2.45 -4.51
N PHE A 226 -5.12 2.15 -5.79
CA PHE A 226 -4.98 0.79 -6.32
C PHE A 226 -3.59 0.59 -6.92
N LEU A 227 -2.84 -0.37 -6.38
CA LEU A 227 -1.54 -0.78 -6.88
C LEU A 227 -1.60 -2.25 -7.34
N SER A 228 -0.95 -2.56 -8.47
CA SER A 228 -0.79 -3.95 -8.93
C SER A 228 0.32 -4.72 -8.19
N ARG A 229 1.11 -4.02 -7.37
CA ARG A 229 2.25 -4.53 -6.61
C ARG A 229 2.33 -3.84 -5.25
N ASN A 230 3.53 -3.69 -4.72
CA ASN A 230 3.79 -3.21 -3.37
C ASN A 230 3.79 -1.68 -3.29
N ALA A 231 3.23 -1.12 -2.22
CA ALA A 231 3.50 0.25 -1.78
C ALA A 231 4.78 0.26 -0.93
N THR A 232 5.78 1.08 -1.30
CA THR A 232 6.92 1.37 -0.42
C THR A 232 6.71 2.76 0.18
N ILE A 233 6.55 2.83 1.51
CA ILE A 233 6.31 4.08 2.23
C ILE A 233 7.53 4.31 3.12
N GLY A 234 8.33 5.33 2.79
CA GLY A 234 9.55 5.65 3.55
C GLY A 234 9.29 6.30 4.91
N GLY A 235 8.04 6.70 5.17
CA GLY A 235 7.58 7.30 6.43
C GLY A 235 6.59 6.43 7.19
N THR A 236 5.77 7.07 8.03
CA THR A 236 4.73 6.40 8.82
C THR A 236 3.46 6.20 8.00
N VAL A 237 2.80 5.06 8.16
CA VAL A 237 1.41 4.85 7.72
C VAL A 237 0.49 5.24 8.87
N THR A 238 -0.18 6.39 8.76
CA THR A 238 -1.18 6.84 9.75
C THR A 238 -2.58 6.47 9.25
N SER A 239 -3.22 5.51 9.90
CA SER A 239 -4.63 5.14 9.64
C SER A 239 -5.50 5.57 10.82
N VAL A 240 -6.46 6.47 10.59
CA VAL A 240 -7.51 6.80 11.59
C VAL A 240 -8.54 5.67 11.69
N GLY A 241 -8.74 4.93 10.60
CA GLY A 241 -9.58 3.73 10.54
C GLY A 241 -8.79 2.42 10.70
N LEU A 242 -9.47 1.30 10.46
CA LEU A 242 -8.88 -0.05 10.53
C LEU A 242 -7.89 -0.29 9.38
N LEU A 243 -6.69 -0.78 9.70
CA LEU A 243 -5.77 -1.36 8.73
C LEU A 243 -6.02 -2.87 8.61
N THR A 244 -6.57 -3.30 7.46
CA THR A 244 -6.84 -4.73 7.19
C THR A 244 -5.76 -5.33 6.30
N ALA A 245 -5.01 -6.32 6.81
CA ALA A 245 -3.99 -7.04 6.04
C ALA A 245 -4.41 -8.51 5.83
N GLN A 246 -5.02 -8.80 4.68
CA GLN A 246 -5.65 -10.11 4.42
C GLN A 246 -4.67 -11.30 4.39
N ALA A 247 -3.42 -11.07 3.98
CA ALA A 247 -2.36 -12.08 3.93
C ALA A 247 -1.36 -11.96 5.10
N GLY A 248 -1.68 -11.16 6.12
CA GLY A 248 -0.83 -10.92 7.29
C GLY A 248 -0.06 -9.58 7.26
N LEU A 249 0.37 -9.15 8.44
CA LEU A 249 1.18 -7.94 8.65
C LEU A 249 2.50 -8.36 9.31
N THR A 250 3.63 -8.15 8.63
CA THR A 250 4.96 -8.35 9.21
C THR A 250 5.47 -7.02 9.74
N VAL A 251 5.82 -6.95 11.02
CA VAL A 251 6.44 -5.78 11.66
C VAL A 251 7.85 -6.16 12.07
N SER A 252 8.86 -5.58 11.43
CA SER A 252 10.29 -5.85 11.71
C SER A 252 10.84 -5.05 12.90
N GLY A 253 9.97 -4.37 13.66
CA GLY A 253 10.30 -3.56 14.84
C GLY A 253 9.29 -3.79 15.98
N GLY A 254 9.48 -3.12 17.12
CA GLY A 254 8.61 -3.26 18.28
C GLY A 254 7.15 -2.91 17.97
N LEU A 255 6.22 -3.80 18.32
CA LEU A 255 4.77 -3.55 18.23
C LEU A 255 4.26 -2.96 19.56
N THR A 256 3.85 -1.69 19.56
CA THR A 256 3.15 -1.07 20.68
C THR A 256 1.64 -1.09 20.44
N SER A 257 0.92 -2.05 21.03
CA SER A 257 -0.56 -2.12 20.98
C SER A 257 -1.17 -1.55 22.26
N LEU A 258 -2.13 -0.63 22.14
CA LEU A 258 -2.85 -0.05 23.28
C LEU A 258 -3.85 -1.02 23.91
N LEU A 259 -4.36 -2.02 23.15
CA LEU A 259 -5.42 -2.94 23.58
C LEU A 259 -5.04 -4.43 23.45
N GLY A 260 -3.74 -4.74 23.43
CA GLY A 260 -3.22 -6.11 23.38
C GLY A 260 -3.24 -6.73 21.97
N ILE A 261 -2.90 -8.02 21.87
CA ILE A 261 -2.97 -8.83 20.65
C ILE A 261 -4.16 -9.78 20.82
N LEU A 262 -5.28 -9.51 20.13
CA LEU A 262 -6.46 -10.37 20.14
C LEU A 262 -6.38 -11.35 18.96
N GLN A 263 -6.17 -12.64 19.24
CA GLN A 263 -6.25 -13.69 18.22
C GLN A 263 -7.64 -14.34 18.25
N THR A 264 -8.26 -14.48 17.08
CA THR A 264 -9.44 -15.34 16.87
C THR A 264 -9.00 -16.57 16.05
N GLY A 265 -9.29 -17.79 16.53
CA GLY A 265 -8.97 -19.06 15.82
C GLY A 265 -7.94 -19.97 16.51
N GLY A 266 -7.66 -21.14 15.93
CA GLY A 266 -6.92 -22.25 16.56
C GLY A 266 -5.40 -22.32 16.33
N ILE A 267 -4.74 -21.23 15.92
CA ILE A 267 -3.28 -21.16 15.76
C ILE A 267 -2.65 -20.63 17.07
N ALA A 268 -1.39 -20.92 17.41
CA ALA A 268 -0.77 -20.33 18.59
C ALA A 268 -0.24 -18.91 18.28
N VAL A 269 -0.49 -17.94 19.16
CA VAL A 269 0.24 -16.66 19.13
C VAL A 269 1.69 -16.94 19.54
N ARG A 270 2.63 -16.87 18.61
CA ARG A 270 4.06 -16.92 18.91
C ARG A 270 4.53 -15.52 19.34
N LEU A 271 4.47 -15.24 20.64
CA LEU A 271 5.08 -14.05 21.24
C LEU A 271 6.53 -14.38 21.61
N GLU A 272 7.46 -14.02 20.74
CA GLU A 272 8.90 -14.20 21.02
C GLU A 272 9.57 -12.86 21.26
N ASN A 273 9.92 -12.60 22.51
CA ASN A 273 10.92 -11.62 22.86
C ASN A 273 12.25 -12.35 23.10
N THR A 274 13.33 -11.91 22.44
CA THR A 274 14.67 -12.50 22.56
C THR A 274 15.47 -11.88 23.72
N PHE A 275 14.95 -10.85 24.38
CA PHE A 275 15.55 -10.14 25.53
C PHE A 275 16.97 -9.59 25.33
N ALA A 276 17.44 -9.55 24.09
CA ALA A 276 18.77 -9.07 23.74
C ALA A 276 18.91 -7.55 23.93
N ASP A 277 17.84 -6.80 23.72
CA ASP A 277 17.74 -5.37 24.00
C ASP A 277 16.39 -5.13 24.70
N LEU A 278 16.41 -4.65 25.95
CA LEU A 278 15.19 -4.23 26.64
C LEU A 278 14.54 -3.12 25.82
N PRO A 279 13.29 -3.29 25.32
CA PRO A 279 12.60 -2.21 24.62
C PRO A 279 12.49 -1.01 25.55
N ALA A 280 12.91 0.17 25.09
CA ALA A 280 12.75 1.43 25.82
C ALA A 280 11.25 1.76 25.93
N GLY A 281 10.55 1.20 26.92
CA GLY A 281 9.09 1.28 26.96
C GLY A 281 8.49 0.96 28.33
N ALA A 282 7.85 1.99 28.91
CA ALA A 282 6.98 2.04 30.08
C ALA A 282 7.53 1.48 31.43
N ALA A 283 7.70 2.38 32.40
CA ALA A 283 7.90 2.03 33.80
C ALA A 283 6.71 1.19 34.31
N GLY A 284 7.00 0.07 34.98
CA GLY A 284 6.00 -0.76 35.66
C GLY A 284 6.22 -2.26 35.50
N GLN A 285 5.27 -3.05 36.02
CA GLN A 285 5.21 -4.50 35.83
C GLN A 285 4.69 -4.85 34.44
N GLY A 286 5.35 -5.79 33.76
CA GLY A 286 4.87 -6.38 32.52
C GLY A 286 4.98 -7.90 32.55
N LEU A 287 4.02 -8.57 31.92
CA LEU A 287 4.13 -9.99 31.59
C LEU A 287 5.09 -10.17 30.42
N GLU A 288 6.09 -11.02 30.59
CA GLU A 288 7.13 -11.30 29.60
C GLU A 288 7.09 -12.77 29.22
N ILE A 289 7.08 -13.01 27.91
CA ILE A 289 7.17 -14.33 27.30
C ILE A 289 8.34 -14.33 26.33
N GLY A 290 9.23 -15.29 26.48
CA GLY A 290 10.25 -15.59 25.46
C GLY A 290 11.40 -16.39 26.04
N THR A 291 12.61 -16.21 25.49
CA THR A 291 13.73 -17.13 25.73
C THR A 291 14.98 -16.39 26.21
N ALA A 292 15.60 -16.85 27.30
CA ALA A 292 16.92 -16.38 27.76
C ALA A 292 17.75 -17.55 28.28
N GLY A 293 19.05 -17.55 27.98
CA GLY A 293 19.96 -18.61 28.41
C GLY A 293 19.58 -20.01 27.91
N GLY A 294 18.83 -20.11 26.81
CA GLY A 294 18.34 -21.38 26.25
C GLY A 294 17.04 -21.91 26.88
N LEU A 295 16.43 -21.19 27.83
CA LEU A 295 15.16 -21.56 28.47
C LEU A 295 14.05 -20.60 28.07
N THR A 296 12.83 -21.12 27.87
CA THR A 296 11.63 -20.31 27.70
C THR A 296 11.01 -19.96 29.05
N TYR A 297 10.49 -18.75 29.18
CA TYR A 297 9.88 -18.27 30.40
C TYR A 297 8.57 -17.54 30.15
N LEU A 298 7.75 -17.57 31.18
CA LEU A 298 6.56 -16.76 31.37
C LEU A 298 6.73 -16.10 32.75
N GLN A 299 7.06 -14.81 32.79
CA GLN A 299 7.45 -14.11 34.02
C GLN A 299 6.81 -12.73 34.09
N VAL A 300 6.62 -12.21 35.30
CA VAL A 300 6.35 -10.78 35.48
C VAL A 300 7.65 -10.09 35.86
N TYR A 301 8.05 -9.10 35.07
CA TYR A 301 9.22 -8.27 35.35
C TYR A 301 8.79 -6.83 35.57
N ASN A 302 9.22 -6.24 36.68
CA ASN A 302 8.99 -4.83 36.98
C ASN A 302 10.18 -4.00 36.48
N ARG A 303 9.97 -3.26 35.40
CA ARG A 303 10.99 -2.39 34.78
C ARG A 303 11.28 -1.14 35.61
N THR A 304 10.40 -0.76 36.54
CA THR A 304 10.64 0.36 37.47
C THR A 304 11.62 -0.03 38.57
N THR A 305 11.51 -1.25 39.10
CA THR A 305 12.32 -1.73 40.23
C THR A 305 13.44 -2.69 39.81
N ALA A 306 13.54 -3.00 38.51
CA ALA A 306 14.45 -3.99 37.93
C ALA A 306 14.39 -5.37 38.64
N ALA A 307 13.18 -5.80 39.02
CA ALA A 307 12.98 -7.01 39.81
C ALA A 307 11.82 -7.85 39.27
N TYR A 308 11.92 -9.16 39.41
CA TYR A 308 10.83 -10.08 39.14
C TYR A 308 9.70 -9.90 40.16
N ALA A 309 8.47 -10.05 39.69
CA ALA A 309 7.27 -10.02 40.51
C ALA A 309 6.48 -11.34 40.35
N PRO A 310 5.58 -11.68 41.29
CA PRO A 310 4.73 -12.86 41.17
C PRO A 310 3.82 -12.78 39.95
N LEU A 311 3.69 -13.90 39.23
CA LEU A 311 2.65 -14.09 38.21
C LEU A 311 1.40 -14.65 38.88
N MET A 312 0.33 -13.83 38.96
CA MET A 312 -0.96 -14.26 39.50
C MET A 312 -1.86 -14.80 38.38
N PHE A 313 -2.33 -16.05 38.54
CA PHE A 313 -3.38 -16.62 37.68
C PHE A 313 -4.70 -16.64 38.43
N THR A 314 -5.63 -15.76 38.03
CA THR A 314 -6.98 -15.69 38.61
C THR A 314 -7.94 -16.47 37.71
N ALA A 315 -7.89 -17.80 37.79
CA ALA A 315 -8.79 -18.69 37.04
C ALA A 315 -9.29 -19.82 37.94
N SER A 316 -10.50 -20.32 37.66
CA SER A 316 -11.06 -21.49 38.35
C SER A 316 -10.32 -22.79 38.03
N THR A 317 -9.66 -22.84 36.86
CA THR A 317 -8.80 -23.94 36.43
C THR A 317 -7.54 -23.40 35.77
N TYR A 318 -6.40 -23.99 36.12
CA TYR A 318 -5.11 -23.71 35.49
C TYR A 318 -4.44 -25.06 35.14
N SER A 319 -4.11 -25.28 33.86
CA SER A 319 -3.45 -26.49 33.37
C SER A 319 -2.11 -26.18 32.71
N PHE A 320 -1.05 -26.86 33.15
CA PHE A 320 0.23 -26.94 32.44
C PHE A 320 0.34 -28.33 31.78
N GLU A 321 0.10 -28.42 30.48
CA GLU A 321 0.35 -29.67 29.74
C GLU A 321 1.84 -29.77 29.42
N ASN A 322 2.56 -30.66 30.11
CA ASN A 322 3.96 -30.95 29.86
C ASN A 322 4.11 -32.43 29.49
N THR A 323 4.69 -32.72 28.33
CA THR A 323 5.01 -34.08 27.88
C THR A 323 6.30 -34.64 28.49
N GLY A 324 7.04 -33.82 29.24
CA GLY A 324 8.26 -34.18 29.97
C GLY A 324 8.16 -33.92 31.48
N SER A 325 9.30 -33.68 32.13
CA SER A 325 9.38 -33.40 33.58
C SER A 325 9.08 -31.94 33.88
N SER A 326 8.19 -31.69 34.85
CA SER A 326 7.94 -30.35 35.42
C SER A 326 8.70 -30.23 36.73
N THR A 327 9.71 -29.36 36.78
CA THR A 327 10.46 -29.06 38.00
C THR A 327 10.00 -27.73 38.58
N ILE A 328 9.38 -27.74 39.76
CA ILE A 328 9.04 -26.50 40.50
C ILE A 328 10.18 -26.23 41.50
N SER A 329 11.15 -25.40 41.11
CA SER A 329 12.25 -24.99 41.99
C SER A 329 11.85 -23.75 42.79
N ALA A 330 11.10 -23.93 43.89
CA ALA A 330 10.70 -22.85 44.78
C ALA A 330 10.95 -23.20 46.25
N SER A 331 11.44 -22.22 47.02
CA SER A 331 11.41 -22.31 48.49
C SER A 331 9.99 -22.02 48.95
N GLY A 332 9.27 -23.06 49.42
CA GLY A 332 7.92 -22.93 49.97
C GLY A 332 6.81 -22.94 48.92
N ILE A 333 6.41 -24.13 48.47
CA ILE A 333 5.16 -24.32 47.72
C ILE A 333 4.01 -24.44 48.72
N ALA A 334 3.20 -23.40 48.88
CA ALA A 334 1.96 -23.48 49.64
C ALA A 334 0.82 -23.93 48.72
N VAL A 335 0.58 -25.25 48.65
CA VAL A 335 -0.54 -25.81 47.89
C VAL A 335 -1.78 -25.90 48.78
N THR A 336 -2.63 -24.86 48.77
CA THR A 336 -3.95 -24.93 49.43
C THR A 336 -4.95 -25.58 48.48
N VAL A 337 -5.01 -26.91 48.45
CA VAL A 337 -5.94 -27.69 47.62
C VAL A 337 -6.72 -28.70 48.45
N GLY A 338 -7.91 -29.09 47.98
CA GLY A 338 -8.69 -30.17 48.59
C GLY A 338 -8.05 -31.55 48.47
N ALA A 339 -7.18 -31.77 47.47
CA ALA A 339 -6.40 -33.00 47.30
C ALA A 339 -5.11 -32.74 46.48
N LEU A 340 -3.98 -33.32 46.92
CA LEU A 340 -2.75 -33.44 46.14
C LEU A 340 -2.62 -34.89 45.66
N THR A 341 -2.89 -35.15 44.37
CA THR A 341 -2.89 -36.50 43.79
C THR A 341 -1.69 -36.68 42.86
N ALA A 342 -0.77 -37.58 43.20
CA ALA A 342 0.25 -38.08 42.27
C ALA A 342 -0.27 -39.36 41.61
N THR A 343 -0.70 -39.26 40.34
CA THR A 343 -1.26 -40.41 39.59
C THR A 343 -0.20 -41.45 39.23
N THR A 344 1.09 -41.05 39.17
CA THR A 344 2.25 -41.93 38.92
C THR A 344 3.50 -41.37 39.61
N GLY A 345 4.09 -42.12 40.55
CA GLY A 345 5.37 -41.77 41.22
C GLY A 345 5.28 -41.68 42.76
N ALA A 346 6.37 -42.03 43.44
CA ALA A 346 6.53 -41.85 44.88
C ALA A 346 6.95 -40.39 45.19
N PHE A 347 6.54 -39.87 46.35
CA PHE A 347 7.16 -38.66 46.89
C PHE A 347 8.64 -38.97 47.20
N SER A 348 9.56 -38.19 46.63
CA SER A 348 11.01 -38.47 46.70
C SER A 348 11.66 -38.08 48.04
N ASP A 349 10.93 -37.44 48.94
CA ASP A 349 11.41 -36.89 50.22
C ASP A 349 10.35 -37.00 51.33
N ASP A 350 10.69 -36.61 52.57
CA ASP A 350 9.78 -36.65 53.72
C ASP A 350 8.46 -35.91 53.45
N VAL A 351 7.35 -36.65 53.44
CA VAL A 351 6.00 -36.08 53.40
C VAL A 351 5.55 -35.76 54.81
N ILE A 352 5.70 -34.51 55.23
CA ILE A 352 5.17 -34.02 56.51
C ILE A 352 3.68 -33.73 56.33
N ILE A 353 2.81 -34.62 56.83
CA ILE A 353 1.36 -34.41 56.85
C ILE A 353 0.95 -33.88 58.23
N THR A 354 0.75 -32.58 58.36
CA THR A 354 0.17 -31.97 59.58
C THR A 354 -1.32 -31.77 59.40
N SER A 355 -2.15 -32.44 60.19
CA SER A 355 -3.60 -32.19 60.24
C SER A 355 -3.95 -31.26 61.40
N ALA A 356 -4.44 -30.05 61.11
CA ALA A 356 -5.03 -29.15 62.11
C ALA A 356 -6.50 -29.50 62.45
N SER A 357 -7.04 -30.57 61.86
CA SER A 357 -8.44 -31.00 61.98
C SER A 357 -8.60 -32.16 62.97
N ALA A 358 -9.71 -32.20 63.71
CA ALA A 358 -10.08 -33.22 64.70
C ALA A 358 -10.34 -34.64 64.13
N THR A 359 -9.96 -34.87 62.87
CA THR A 359 -10.14 -36.14 62.15
C THR A 359 -8.80 -36.89 62.09
N PRO A 360 -8.77 -38.20 62.42
CA PRO A 360 -7.52 -38.96 62.43
C PRO A 360 -6.86 -39.03 61.05
N LEU A 361 -5.52 -38.99 61.02
CA LEU A 361 -4.72 -39.21 59.84
C LEU A 361 -4.94 -40.65 59.33
N THR A 362 -5.69 -40.80 58.24
CA THR A 362 -5.90 -42.10 57.59
C THR A 362 -4.82 -42.33 56.54
N ILE A 363 -3.83 -43.19 56.83
CA ILE A 363 -2.86 -43.69 55.85
C ILE A 363 -3.37 -45.04 55.33
N ALA A 364 -4.04 -45.06 54.18
CA ALA A 364 -4.52 -46.28 53.54
C ALA A 364 -4.10 -46.32 52.06
N ARG A 365 -3.43 -47.39 51.61
CA ARG A 365 -3.36 -47.75 50.18
C ARG A 365 -4.41 -48.82 49.92
N SER A 366 -5.24 -48.64 48.90
CA SER A 366 -6.07 -49.75 48.39
C SER A 366 -5.25 -50.59 47.41
N GLY A 367 -5.04 -51.87 47.76
CA GLY A 367 -4.46 -52.88 46.88
C GLY A 367 -2.97 -53.16 47.08
N GLY A 368 -2.65 -54.37 47.58
CA GLY A 368 -1.34 -55.02 47.49
C GLY A 368 -0.34 -54.76 48.64
N ALA A 369 -0.07 -55.82 49.41
CA ALA A 369 0.94 -55.96 50.48
C ALA A 369 0.74 -55.18 51.80
N ALA A 370 1.32 -55.74 52.88
CA ALA A 370 1.31 -55.26 54.26
C ALA A 370 1.62 -53.75 54.36
N THR A 371 0.76 -52.99 55.05
CA THR A 371 0.99 -51.57 55.31
C THR A 371 1.80 -51.41 56.58
N SER A 372 2.82 -50.55 56.54
CA SER A 372 3.58 -50.18 57.73
C SER A 372 3.71 -48.67 57.85
N MET A 373 3.54 -48.18 59.07
CA MET A 373 3.92 -46.84 59.47
C MET A 373 5.26 -46.92 60.20
N ILE A 374 6.25 -46.18 59.72
CA ILE A 374 7.55 -46.06 60.38
C ILE A 374 7.54 -44.75 61.17
N MET A 375 7.43 -44.86 62.49
CA MET A 375 7.64 -43.75 63.40
C MET A 375 9.15 -43.58 63.61
N ARG A 376 9.75 -42.66 62.85
CA ARG A 376 11.15 -42.27 63.07
C ARG A 376 11.22 -41.30 64.24
N THR A 377 11.99 -41.66 65.26
CA THR A 377 12.42 -40.72 66.29
C THR A 377 13.93 -40.51 66.14
N GLY A 378 14.45 -39.33 66.49
CA GLY A 378 15.76 -38.84 66.06
C GLY A 378 16.96 -39.75 66.38
N ALA A 379 18.17 -39.32 66.00
CA ALA A 379 19.42 -40.11 66.00
C ALA A 379 19.83 -40.80 67.32
N SER A 380 19.11 -40.61 68.42
CA SER A 380 19.34 -41.23 69.73
C SER A 380 18.23 -42.18 70.17
N LYS A 381 17.24 -42.47 69.32
CA LYS A 381 16.10 -43.34 69.63
C LYS A 381 15.92 -44.41 68.54
N TYR A 382 15.31 -45.53 68.92
CA TYR A 382 14.93 -46.56 67.96
C TYR A 382 13.76 -46.08 67.12
N ALA A 383 13.80 -46.37 65.82
CA ALA A 383 12.60 -46.23 65.00
C ALA A 383 11.63 -47.36 65.35
N TRP A 384 10.34 -47.11 65.13
CA TRP A 384 9.30 -48.10 65.37
C TRP A 384 8.49 -48.31 64.11
N GLN A 385 8.43 -49.56 63.66
CA GLN A 385 7.52 -50.00 62.62
C GLN A 385 6.24 -50.52 63.28
N MET A 386 5.12 -49.91 62.94
CA MET A 386 3.78 -50.42 63.24
C MET A 386 3.20 -50.93 61.93
N ALA A 387 2.92 -52.23 61.83
CA ALA A 387 2.55 -52.82 60.55
C ALA A 387 1.40 -53.82 60.65
N ALA A 388 0.51 -53.78 59.67
CA ALA A 388 -0.53 -54.78 59.51
C ALA A 388 -0.02 -55.92 58.63
N GLN A 389 -0.11 -57.16 59.14
CA GLN A 389 0.18 -58.39 58.41
C GLN A 389 1.62 -58.51 57.89
N PHE A 390 2.60 -57.95 58.59
CA PHE A 390 3.98 -57.88 58.09
C PHE A 390 4.87 -59.02 58.59
N TYR A 391 4.85 -59.28 59.90
CA TYR A 391 5.56 -60.41 60.50
C TYR A 391 4.59 -61.50 60.94
N THR A 392 3.40 -61.09 61.36
CA THR A 392 2.33 -62.01 61.73
C THR A 392 1.20 -61.94 60.71
N ASP A 393 0.93 -63.04 60.01
CA ASP A 393 -0.18 -63.12 59.07
C ASP A 393 -1.50 -62.77 59.76
N ALA A 394 -2.32 -61.95 59.08
CA ALA A 394 -3.58 -61.47 59.63
C ALA A 394 -3.44 -60.79 61.02
N GLY A 395 -2.33 -60.10 61.30
CA GLY A 395 -2.09 -59.42 62.58
C GLY A 395 -1.73 -57.93 62.49
N LEU A 396 -1.47 -57.34 63.66
CA LEU A 396 -0.85 -56.02 63.85
C LEU A 396 0.43 -56.20 64.68
N ASP A 397 1.55 -55.76 64.13
CA ASP A 397 2.89 -55.93 64.69
C ASP A 397 3.51 -54.59 65.09
N PHE A 398 4.22 -54.57 66.23
CA PHE A 398 5.03 -53.45 66.69
C PHE A 398 6.49 -53.88 66.75
N VAL A 399 7.33 -53.31 65.89
CA VAL A 399 8.70 -53.78 65.65
C VAL A 399 9.67 -52.60 65.80
N PRO A 400 10.54 -52.58 66.82
CA PRO A 400 11.59 -51.58 66.92
C PRO A 400 12.70 -51.88 65.89
N SER A 401 13.45 -50.85 65.52
CA SER A 401 14.65 -51.03 64.71
C SER A 401 15.73 -51.80 65.46
N THR A 402 16.57 -52.53 64.74
CA THR A 402 17.70 -53.30 65.31
C THR A 402 18.79 -52.42 65.92
N ALA A 403 18.86 -51.15 65.56
CA ALA A 403 19.78 -50.16 66.10
C ALA A 403 19.10 -48.80 66.28
N VAL A 404 19.68 -47.95 67.14
CA VAL A 404 19.26 -46.55 67.30
C VAL A 404 19.39 -45.80 65.97
N GLY A 405 18.34 -45.09 65.56
CA GLY A 405 18.27 -44.42 64.25
C GLY A 405 18.20 -45.37 63.03
N GLY A 406 18.16 -46.68 63.25
CA GLY A 406 18.18 -47.69 62.20
C GLY A 406 16.86 -47.81 61.44
N THR A 407 16.92 -48.43 60.25
CA THR A 407 15.76 -48.69 59.38
C THR A 407 15.47 -50.17 59.19
N THR A 408 16.22 -51.04 59.84
CA THR A 408 16.08 -52.49 59.75
C THR A 408 15.21 -52.99 60.91
N PHE A 409 14.10 -53.62 60.57
CA PHE A 409 13.10 -54.17 61.48
C PHE A 409 13.04 -55.69 61.27
N THR A 410 13.13 -56.48 62.33
CA THR A 410 13.28 -57.95 62.19
C THR A 410 12.35 -58.75 63.07
N THR A 411 12.14 -58.32 64.32
CA THR A 411 11.39 -59.11 65.30
C THR A 411 10.39 -58.23 66.05
N PRO A 412 9.07 -58.49 65.93
CA PRO A 412 8.08 -57.75 66.72
C PRO A 412 8.36 -57.94 68.20
N VAL A 413 8.11 -56.90 69.01
CA VAL A 413 8.10 -57.00 70.48
C VAL A 413 6.70 -57.26 71.01
N PHE A 414 5.69 -56.88 70.24
CA PHE A 414 4.29 -57.10 70.52
C PHE A 414 3.53 -57.33 69.21
N GLY A 415 2.67 -58.36 69.21
CA GLY A 415 1.82 -58.70 68.08
C GLY A 415 0.41 -59.05 68.53
N LEU A 416 -0.57 -58.56 67.77
CA LEU A 416 -1.97 -58.94 67.87
C LEU A 416 -2.34 -59.75 66.63
N THR A 417 -2.87 -60.95 66.79
CA THR A 417 -3.43 -61.71 65.67
C THR A 417 -4.93 -61.44 65.54
N GLN A 418 -5.50 -61.56 64.33
CA GLN A 418 -6.95 -61.46 64.11
C GLN A 418 -7.72 -62.54 64.90
N ALA A 419 -7.10 -63.68 65.15
CA ALA A 419 -7.61 -64.76 66.00
C ALA A 419 -6.46 -65.38 66.82
N GLY A 420 -6.68 -65.61 68.11
CA GLY A 420 -5.68 -66.13 69.05
C GLY A 420 -5.26 -65.12 70.12
N PRO A 421 -4.37 -65.51 71.05
CA PRO A 421 -3.88 -64.62 72.10
C PRO A 421 -2.95 -63.54 71.53
N ALA A 422 -2.89 -62.40 72.21
CA ALA A 422 -1.83 -61.43 71.98
C ALA A 422 -0.47 -62.04 72.38
N THR A 423 0.55 -61.82 71.55
CA THR A 423 1.89 -62.35 71.77
C THR A 423 2.84 -61.22 72.18
N PHE A 424 3.43 -61.35 73.36
CA PHE A 424 4.61 -60.59 73.75
C PHE A 424 5.84 -61.43 73.45
N TYR A 425 6.72 -60.94 72.58
CA TYR A 425 7.92 -61.67 72.16
C TYR A 425 9.09 -61.46 73.15
N GLY A 426 8.85 -60.73 74.24
CA GLY A 426 9.76 -60.53 75.37
C GLY A 426 9.04 -60.69 76.71
N ASN A 427 9.68 -60.25 77.80
CA ASN A 427 9.11 -60.36 79.14
C ASN A 427 7.85 -59.48 79.29
N ALA A 428 6.73 -60.10 79.64
CA ALA A 428 5.51 -59.39 80.04
C ALA A 428 5.48 -59.23 81.56
N VAL A 429 5.31 -57.99 82.05
CA VAL A 429 5.19 -57.69 83.50
C VAL A 429 3.78 -57.16 83.76
N ALA A 430 3.00 -57.89 84.56
CA ALA A 430 1.70 -57.41 85.05
C ALA A 430 1.93 -56.55 86.30
N MET A 431 1.52 -55.27 86.27
CA MET A 431 1.64 -54.36 87.41
C MET A 431 0.49 -54.47 88.43
N GLY A 432 -0.37 -55.48 88.26
CA GLY A 432 -1.54 -55.75 89.10
C GLY A 432 -1.93 -57.22 89.03
N ALA A 433 -3.17 -57.56 89.41
CA ALA A 433 -3.65 -58.92 89.35
C ALA A 433 -3.68 -59.45 87.91
N LEU A 434 -3.08 -60.62 87.68
CA LEU A 434 -3.25 -61.38 86.44
C LEU A 434 -4.49 -62.28 86.57
N THR A 435 -5.56 -61.94 85.85
CA THR A 435 -6.73 -62.81 85.71
C THR A 435 -6.54 -63.71 84.49
N ALA A 436 -6.30 -65.00 84.70
CA ALA A 436 -6.11 -65.98 83.64
C ALA A 436 -6.85 -67.28 83.96
N THR A 437 -7.46 -67.89 82.94
CA THR A 437 -8.10 -69.22 83.08
C THR A 437 -7.06 -70.31 83.31
N THR A 438 -5.89 -70.16 82.68
CA THR A 438 -4.76 -71.08 82.81
C THR A 438 -3.47 -70.26 82.82
N VAL A 439 -2.55 -70.58 83.73
CA VAL A 439 -1.17 -70.07 83.73
C VAL A 439 -0.24 -71.25 83.56
N THR A 440 0.45 -71.31 82.42
CA THR A 440 1.45 -72.35 82.12
C THR A 440 2.83 -71.70 82.12
N GLY A 441 3.74 -72.21 82.96
CA GLY A 441 5.13 -71.74 83.02
C GLY A 441 6.09 -72.93 83.08
N THR A 442 7.24 -72.81 82.40
CA THR A 442 8.31 -73.83 82.41
C THR A 442 9.42 -73.53 83.43
N GLY A 443 9.29 -72.43 84.18
CA GLY A 443 10.28 -71.95 85.16
C GLY A 443 9.72 -71.81 86.58
N LEU A 444 10.54 -71.24 87.48
CA LEU A 444 10.19 -71.03 88.89
C LEU A 444 8.99 -70.08 89.04
N PHE A 445 7.94 -70.54 89.71
CA PHE A 445 6.88 -69.67 90.20
C PHE A 445 7.28 -69.08 91.56
N LEU A 446 7.87 -67.89 91.54
CA LEU A 446 8.26 -67.17 92.75
C LEU A 446 7.13 -66.24 93.18
N THR A 447 6.64 -66.41 94.41
CA THR A 447 5.63 -65.52 95.00
C THR A 447 6.28 -64.60 96.04
N PRO A 448 5.67 -63.44 96.37
CA PRO A 448 6.12 -62.63 97.49
C PRO A 448 6.15 -63.43 98.78
N ALA A 449 7.07 -63.09 99.69
CA ALA A 449 7.10 -63.68 101.03
C ALA A 449 5.75 -63.45 101.73
N SER A 450 5.26 -64.48 102.44
CA SER A 450 4.04 -64.34 103.23
C SER A 450 4.21 -63.30 104.34
N ALA A 451 3.17 -62.52 104.57
CA ALA A 451 3.10 -61.53 105.64
C ALA A 451 1.72 -61.58 106.30
N SER A 452 1.53 -60.90 107.44
CA SER A 452 0.24 -60.88 108.15
C SER A 452 -0.94 -60.40 107.29
N GLY A 453 -0.67 -59.68 106.18
CA GLY A 453 -1.67 -59.19 105.24
C GLY A 453 -1.96 -60.12 104.04
N GLY A 454 -1.23 -61.23 103.86
CA GLY A 454 -1.44 -62.11 102.70
C GLY A 454 -0.43 -63.25 102.54
N ALA A 455 -0.88 -64.33 101.90
CA ALA A 455 -0.04 -65.46 101.51
C ALA A 455 0.43 -65.30 100.05
N GLY A 456 1.62 -65.83 99.72
CA GLY A 456 2.15 -65.82 98.36
C GLY A 456 1.32 -66.68 97.37
N LEU A 457 0.69 -67.75 97.87
CA LEU A 457 -0.28 -68.57 97.13
C LEU A 457 -1.51 -68.82 98.03
N ARG A 458 -2.70 -68.58 97.49
CA ARG A 458 -3.97 -68.92 98.12
C ARG A 458 -4.70 -69.93 97.26
N LEU A 459 -4.93 -71.12 97.79
CA LEU A 459 -5.67 -72.20 97.13
C LEU A 459 -6.96 -72.49 97.92
N PRO A 460 -8.12 -71.93 97.51
CA PRO A 460 -9.38 -72.10 98.22
C PRO A 460 -9.83 -73.57 98.28
N HIS A 461 -10.53 -73.95 99.36
CA HIS A 461 -11.03 -75.30 99.54
C HIS A 461 -12.09 -75.68 98.50
N GLY A 462 -11.99 -76.90 97.97
CA GLY A 462 -12.93 -77.47 97.01
C GLY A 462 -13.22 -78.95 97.28
N ALA A 463 -13.82 -79.60 96.29
CA ALA A 463 -13.97 -81.06 96.29
C ALA A 463 -12.68 -81.72 95.77
N ALA A 464 -12.43 -82.96 96.18
CA ALA A 464 -11.31 -83.73 95.65
C ALA A 464 -11.52 -84.00 94.14
N PRO A 465 -10.50 -83.86 93.29
CA PRO A 465 -10.58 -84.22 91.87
C PRO A 465 -10.96 -85.70 91.70
N SER A 466 -11.82 -86.00 90.72
CA SER A 466 -12.23 -87.37 90.40
C SER A 466 -11.17 -88.17 89.63
N SER A 467 -10.27 -87.46 88.94
CA SER A 467 -9.14 -88.02 88.19
C SER A 467 -7.88 -87.15 88.37
N PRO A 468 -7.27 -87.10 89.56
CA PRO A 468 -6.10 -86.27 89.80
C PRO A 468 -4.89 -86.80 89.03
N THR A 469 -4.17 -85.90 88.38
CA THR A 469 -2.89 -86.15 87.69
C THR A 469 -1.73 -85.88 88.63
N ASP A 470 -0.61 -86.59 88.46
CA ASP A 470 0.59 -86.33 89.26
C ASP A 470 1.05 -84.88 89.13
N GLY A 471 1.30 -84.23 90.26
CA GLY A 471 1.58 -82.80 90.36
C GLY A 471 0.36 -81.95 90.73
N ASP A 472 -0.85 -82.50 90.69
CA ASP A 472 -2.03 -81.78 91.16
C ASP A 472 -1.96 -81.52 92.66
N ILE A 473 -2.28 -80.29 93.06
CA ILE A 473 -2.39 -79.84 94.44
C ILE A 473 -3.79 -79.27 94.62
N TRP A 474 -4.52 -79.73 95.64
CA TRP A 474 -5.85 -79.21 95.97
C TRP A 474 -6.05 -79.18 97.49
N THR A 475 -6.99 -78.36 97.95
CA THR A 475 -7.43 -78.36 99.34
C THR A 475 -8.87 -78.82 99.42
N THR A 476 -9.22 -79.57 100.46
CA THR A 476 -10.61 -79.74 100.89
C THR A 476 -10.77 -79.10 102.26
N THR A 477 -11.98 -79.12 102.81
CA THR A 477 -12.20 -78.70 104.20
C THR A 477 -11.41 -79.53 105.22
N ALA A 478 -10.87 -80.69 104.84
CA ALA A 478 -10.05 -81.55 105.69
C ALA A 478 -8.55 -81.25 105.67
N GLY A 479 -8.04 -80.50 104.67
CA GLY A 479 -6.62 -80.16 104.55
C GLY A 479 -6.11 -80.08 103.11
N LEU A 480 -4.78 -79.97 102.95
CA LEU A 480 -4.09 -79.96 101.66
C LEU A 480 -3.80 -81.38 101.17
N TYR A 481 -3.95 -81.62 99.88
CA TYR A 481 -3.66 -82.88 99.22
C TYR A 481 -2.78 -82.65 98.00
N VAL A 482 -1.92 -83.62 97.70
CA VAL A 482 -1.08 -83.65 96.51
C VAL A 482 -1.13 -85.02 95.86
N ARG A 483 -1.13 -85.08 94.53
CA ARG A 483 -1.00 -86.33 93.77
C ARG A 483 0.46 -86.54 93.35
N ILE A 484 1.06 -87.66 93.72
CA ILE A 484 2.46 -87.98 93.43
C ILE A 484 2.58 -89.45 93.02
N ASN A 485 3.16 -89.70 91.84
CA ASN A 485 3.46 -91.03 91.30
C ASN A 485 2.28 -92.03 91.40
N GLY A 486 1.09 -91.58 91.03
CA GLY A 486 -0.15 -92.38 91.06
C GLY A 486 -0.78 -92.56 92.45
N GLY A 487 -0.25 -91.92 93.50
CA GLY A 487 -0.78 -91.94 94.87
C GLY A 487 -1.26 -90.57 95.34
N THR A 488 -2.33 -90.52 96.14
CA THR A 488 -2.80 -89.29 96.79
C THR A 488 -2.20 -89.19 98.18
N VAL A 489 -1.51 -88.10 98.47
CA VAL A 489 -0.85 -87.81 99.74
C VAL A 489 -1.60 -86.67 100.45
N GLY A 490 -2.07 -86.92 101.68
CA GLY A 490 -2.82 -85.97 102.51
C GLY A 490 -3.95 -86.63 103.33
N PRO A 491 -4.71 -85.88 104.14
CA PRO A 491 -4.58 -84.44 104.32
C PRO A 491 -3.26 -84.08 105.01
N LEU A 492 -2.57 -83.08 104.47
CA LEU A 492 -1.45 -82.40 105.11
C LEU A 492 -2.07 -81.24 105.89
N THR A 493 -1.90 -81.25 107.21
CA THR A 493 -2.50 -80.30 108.17
C THR A 493 -1.48 -79.35 108.75
#